data_AF-A0A7J9PRG7-F1
#
_entry.id   AF-A0A7J9PRG7-F1
#
_cell.length_a   1.000
_cell.length_b   1.000
_cell.length_c   1.000
_cell.angle_alpha   90.00
_cell.angle_beta   90.00
_cell.angle_gamma   90.00
#
_symmetry.space_group_name_H-M   'P 1'
#
loop_
_entity.id
_entity.type
_entity.pdbx_description
1 polymer ?
#
loop_
_entity_poly.entity_id
_entity_poly.type
_entity_poly.pdbx_seq_one_letter_code
_entity_poly.pdbx_strand_id
1 'polypeptide(L)'
;MSSSIWYLYEFVRKKWFMRFTNAKSEKESFIPPERFRKIPVIFDLPEKCISCSACKESCPSDAISMEFNEEFKKEMPVFDAGSCINCGNCVESCPTNVLEMGTLRKEAKELLWNVPKIINLLIDEEICVSCGTCENACPVDAISHNNTGLYEIDVNLCVSCKNCLKVCPVENAIVTYDEPALSEKIEIAQNTKFDRERLGSDFKEESDVIAEIPRIVPSLCIGCGNCVDVCPGSIDLERLKVTSCIKSGKCLEVCPTTAIRIGIPEKITKRTAECYIVDEEKCIGCRICYRACNVPEAILISKETNLPYINPEYCVRCGLCQNACPVDAIDYLKTETSEDLYSKRKIRDEFESILHSDLEEFTKNYVLLKEEVKNLGKQSISEENIGEKRKDD
;
A
#
# COMPACT_ATOMS: atom_id res chain seq x y z
N MET A 1 -82.31 -7.97 38.50
CA MET A 1 -82.04 -7.68 37.08
C MET A 1 -81.55 -6.25 36.89
N SER A 2 -80.50 -5.84 37.60
CA SER A 2 -80.08 -4.42 37.63
C SER A 2 -78.62 -4.18 37.22
N SER A 3 -77.79 -5.22 37.06
CA SER A 3 -76.38 -5.03 36.65
C SER A 3 -76.22 -4.96 35.14
N SER A 4 -76.78 -5.90 34.37
CA SER A 4 -76.58 -5.98 32.92
C SER A 4 -77.21 -4.81 32.16
N ILE A 5 -78.38 -4.33 32.61
CA ILE A 5 -79.05 -3.16 32.04
C ILE A 5 -78.28 -1.87 32.36
N TRP A 6 -77.66 -1.79 33.54
CA TRP A 6 -76.80 -0.67 33.91
C TRP A 6 -75.50 -0.64 33.10
N TYR A 7 -74.89 -1.80 32.84
CA TYR A 7 -73.75 -1.90 31.93
C TYR A 7 -74.14 -1.52 30.50
N LEU A 8 -75.25 -2.02 29.96
CA LEU A 8 -75.77 -1.60 28.65
C LEU A 8 -76.00 -0.08 28.58
N TYR A 9 -76.50 0.52 29.66
CA TYR A 9 -76.69 1.96 29.75
C TYR A 9 -75.35 2.74 29.79
N GLU A 10 -74.31 2.21 30.42
CA GLU A 10 -72.94 2.76 30.37
C GLU A 10 -72.30 2.58 28.98
N PHE A 11 -72.43 1.42 28.34
CA PHE A 11 -71.89 1.19 26.99
C PHE A 11 -72.55 2.08 25.92
N VAL A 12 -73.83 2.44 26.10
CA VAL A 12 -74.59 3.32 25.19
C VAL A 12 -74.39 4.81 25.52
N ARG A 13 -73.76 5.16 26.67
CA ARG A 13 -73.39 6.56 26.94
C ARG A 13 -72.42 7.03 25.88
N LYS A 14 -72.87 7.99 25.07
CA LYS A 14 -72.09 8.64 24.00
C LYS A 14 -70.70 9.07 24.48
N LYS A 15 -70.56 9.52 25.73
CA LYS A 15 -69.26 9.85 26.35
C LYS A 15 -68.34 8.65 26.54
N TRP A 16 -68.86 7.52 27.01
CA TRP A 16 -68.08 6.31 27.23
C TRP A 16 -67.69 5.65 25.91
N PHE A 17 -68.66 5.47 25.00
CA PHE A 17 -68.44 4.91 23.66
C PHE A 17 -67.40 5.72 22.88
N MET A 18 -67.52 7.06 22.88
CA MET A 18 -66.53 7.93 22.22
C MET A 18 -65.14 7.87 22.89
N ARG A 19 -65.04 7.68 24.22
CA ARG A 19 -63.74 7.50 24.89
C ARG A 19 -63.12 6.14 24.58
N PHE A 20 -63.92 5.10 24.39
CA PHE A 20 -63.46 3.76 24.05
C PHE A 20 -63.03 3.68 22.57
N THR A 21 -63.83 4.21 21.63
CA THR A 21 -63.46 4.21 20.19
C THR A 21 -62.38 5.23 19.85
N ASN A 22 -62.29 6.34 20.59
CA ASN A 22 -61.17 7.30 20.49
C ASN A 22 -60.11 7.07 21.56
N ALA A 23 -60.04 5.88 22.18
CA ALA A 23 -58.88 5.47 22.97
C ALA A 23 -57.71 5.23 22.01
N LYS A 24 -57.17 6.32 21.47
CA LYS A 24 -55.85 6.33 20.88
C LYS A 24 -54.91 6.37 22.07
N SER A 25 -54.07 5.35 22.22
CA SER A 25 -52.79 5.57 22.92
C SER A 25 -52.22 6.84 22.32
N GLU A 26 -51.91 7.84 23.15
CA GLU A 26 -51.23 9.03 22.65
C GLU A 26 -50.04 8.52 21.83
N LYS A 27 -49.96 8.94 20.57
CA LYS A 27 -48.73 8.79 19.79
C LYS A 27 -47.72 9.77 20.41
N GLU A 28 -47.40 9.60 21.69
CA GLU A 28 -46.08 9.92 22.13
C GLU A 28 -45.20 9.03 21.26
N SER A 29 -44.45 9.68 20.38
CA SER A 29 -43.33 9.07 19.70
C SER A 29 -42.65 8.17 20.70
N PHE A 30 -42.71 6.86 20.49
CA PHE A 30 -41.82 5.94 21.17
C PHE A 30 -40.44 6.35 20.68
N ILE A 31 -39.83 7.31 21.38
CA ILE A 31 -38.43 7.64 21.22
C ILE A 31 -37.78 6.47 21.93
N PRO A 32 -37.24 5.49 21.18
CA PRO A 32 -36.58 4.37 21.82
C PRO A 32 -35.51 4.94 22.76
N PRO A 33 -35.35 4.38 23.98
CA PRO A 33 -34.33 4.85 24.91
C PRO A 33 -32.96 4.81 24.21
N GLU A 34 -32.01 5.63 24.67
CA GLU A 34 -30.69 5.76 24.04
C GLU A 34 -29.97 4.40 23.87
N ARG A 35 -30.21 3.47 24.80
CA ARG A 35 -29.69 2.08 24.79
C ARG A 35 -30.48 1.10 23.90
N PHE A 36 -31.48 1.55 23.15
CA PHE A 36 -32.27 0.66 22.31
C PHE A 36 -31.42 0.11 21.16
N ARG A 37 -31.09 -1.16 21.26
CA ARG A 37 -30.37 -1.89 20.23
C ARG A 37 -31.35 -2.18 19.08
N LYS A 38 -31.08 -1.58 17.93
CA LYS A 38 -31.81 -1.85 16.68
C LYS A 38 -31.47 -3.26 16.18
N ILE A 39 -32.17 -3.73 15.16
CA ILE A 39 -31.73 -4.92 14.41
C ILE A 39 -30.42 -4.57 13.71
N PRO A 40 -29.43 -5.48 13.70
CA PRO A 40 -28.15 -5.23 13.06
C PRO A 40 -28.35 -4.99 11.56
N VAL A 41 -27.68 -3.97 11.06
CA VAL A 41 -27.64 -3.63 9.63
C VAL A 41 -26.21 -3.77 9.14
N ILE A 42 -26.05 -4.14 7.87
CA ILE A 42 -24.76 -4.06 7.18
C ILE A 42 -24.61 -2.58 6.77
N PHE A 43 -23.86 -1.80 7.53
CA PHE A 43 -23.85 -0.34 7.39
C PHE A 43 -22.52 0.20 6.84
N ASP A 44 -21.41 -0.43 7.20
CA ASP A 44 -20.07 0.04 6.85
C ASP A 44 -19.44 -0.93 5.83
N LEU A 45 -19.57 -0.61 4.53
CA LEU A 45 -18.87 -1.28 3.42
C LEU A 45 -19.24 -2.78 3.29
N PRO A 46 -20.43 -3.12 2.74
CA PRO A 46 -20.87 -4.51 2.54
C PRO A 46 -19.84 -5.38 1.80
N GLU A 47 -19.06 -4.78 0.91
CA GLU A 47 -17.91 -5.35 0.20
C GLU A 47 -16.83 -5.95 1.12
N LYS A 48 -16.70 -5.51 2.37
CA LYS A 48 -15.76 -6.08 3.36
C LYS A 48 -16.27 -7.34 4.05
N CYS A 49 -17.50 -7.77 3.82
CA CYS A 49 -17.98 -9.05 4.32
C CYS A 49 -17.23 -10.20 3.63
N ILE A 50 -16.50 -11.04 4.37
CA ILE A 50 -15.73 -12.17 3.82
C ILE A 50 -16.52 -13.50 3.79
N SER A 51 -17.84 -13.46 3.95
CA SER A 51 -18.72 -14.65 3.95
C SER A 51 -18.37 -15.74 4.99
N CYS A 52 -17.64 -15.39 6.06
CA CYS A 52 -17.13 -16.35 7.04
C CYS A 52 -18.18 -17.02 7.94
N SER A 53 -19.44 -16.61 7.88
CA SER A 53 -20.56 -17.12 8.70
C SER A 53 -20.42 -16.96 10.23
N ALA A 54 -19.40 -16.26 10.73
CA ALA A 54 -19.20 -16.05 12.17
C ALA A 54 -20.42 -15.43 12.88
N CYS A 55 -21.12 -14.50 12.20
CA CYS A 55 -22.33 -13.88 12.72
C CYS A 55 -23.51 -14.86 12.84
N LYS A 56 -23.63 -15.83 11.92
CA LYS A 56 -24.64 -16.88 11.94
C LYS A 56 -24.38 -17.83 13.11
N GLU A 57 -23.15 -18.35 13.20
CA GLU A 57 -22.78 -19.31 14.25
C GLU A 57 -22.78 -18.70 15.65
N SER A 58 -22.56 -17.39 15.76
CA SER A 58 -22.65 -16.68 17.03
C SER A 58 -24.08 -16.30 17.42
N CYS A 59 -25.08 -16.48 16.55
CA CYS A 59 -26.45 -16.06 16.83
C CYS A 59 -27.14 -17.03 17.81
N PRO A 60 -27.44 -16.63 19.06
CA PRO A 60 -28.08 -17.53 20.02
C PRO A 60 -29.56 -17.79 19.70
N SER A 61 -30.17 -16.97 18.84
CA SER A 61 -31.58 -17.05 18.46
C SER A 61 -31.80 -17.53 17.02
N ASP A 62 -30.75 -18.01 16.35
CA ASP A 62 -30.78 -18.48 14.96
C ASP A 62 -31.44 -17.50 13.98
N ALA A 63 -31.35 -16.19 14.27
CA ALA A 63 -32.01 -15.14 13.50
C ALA A 63 -31.27 -14.75 12.21
N ILE A 64 -30.19 -15.45 11.85
CA ILE A 64 -29.27 -15.06 10.78
C ILE A 64 -29.14 -16.22 9.80
N SER A 65 -29.40 -15.93 8.52
CA SER A 65 -29.17 -16.84 7.40
C SER A 65 -28.12 -16.25 6.45
N MET A 66 -27.37 -17.10 5.76
CA MET A 66 -26.41 -16.65 4.75
C MET A 66 -27.06 -16.87 3.38
N GLU A 67 -27.30 -15.79 2.65
CA GLU A 67 -27.92 -15.83 1.32
C GLU A 67 -27.01 -15.19 0.28
N PHE A 68 -27.01 -15.70 -0.94
CA PHE A 68 -26.19 -15.14 -2.02
C PHE A 68 -26.71 -13.77 -2.43
N ASN A 69 -25.83 -12.77 -2.41
CA ASN A 69 -26.15 -11.42 -2.85
C ASN A 69 -25.58 -11.17 -4.25
N GLU A 70 -26.47 -10.85 -5.20
CA GLU A 70 -26.13 -10.60 -6.62
C GLU A 70 -25.25 -9.36 -6.84
N GLU A 71 -25.38 -8.33 -6.01
CA GLU A 71 -24.62 -7.07 -6.16
C GLU A 71 -23.14 -7.27 -5.82
N PHE A 72 -22.86 -8.01 -4.75
CA PHE A 72 -21.50 -8.25 -4.25
C PHE A 72 -20.93 -9.63 -4.64
N LYS A 73 -21.69 -10.45 -5.36
CA LYS A 73 -21.32 -11.80 -5.84
C LYS A 73 -20.78 -12.72 -4.74
N LYS A 74 -21.38 -12.67 -3.55
CA LYS A 74 -20.94 -13.44 -2.37
C LYS A 74 -22.09 -13.70 -1.40
N GLU A 75 -21.90 -14.63 -0.48
CA GLU A 75 -22.89 -14.92 0.57
C GLU A 75 -22.86 -13.85 1.67
N MET A 76 -24.01 -13.28 1.99
CA MET A 76 -24.14 -12.23 3.00
C MET A 76 -25.23 -12.57 4.03
N PRO A 77 -25.10 -12.07 5.27
CA PRO A 77 -26.06 -12.35 6.32
C PRO A 77 -27.38 -11.60 6.10
N VAL A 78 -28.49 -12.34 6.15
CA VAL A 78 -29.87 -11.85 6.16
C VAL A 78 -30.45 -12.07 7.56
N PHE A 79 -30.97 -10.99 8.14
CA PHE A 79 -31.44 -10.95 9.53
C PHE A 79 -32.96 -11.04 9.59
N ASP A 80 -33.49 -12.04 10.30
CA ASP A 80 -34.90 -12.12 10.64
C ASP A 80 -35.22 -11.20 11.82
N ALA A 81 -35.93 -10.12 11.54
CA ALA A 81 -36.41 -9.16 12.52
C ALA A 81 -37.30 -9.78 13.61
N GLY A 82 -38.02 -10.86 13.30
CA GLY A 82 -38.92 -11.53 14.24
C GLY A 82 -38.17 -12.37 15.28
N SER A 83 -37.10 -13.04 14.86
CA SER A 83 -36.29 -13.92 15.71
C SER A 83 -35.11 -13.21 16.40
N CYS A 84 -34.72 -12.02 15.92
CA CYS A 84 -33.61 -11.28 16.49
C CYS A 84 -33.94 -10.74 17.89
N ILE A 85 -33.11 -11.11 18.88
CA ILE A 85 -33.24 -10.63 20.27
C ILE A 85 -32.37 -9.40 20.58
N ASN A 86 -31.77 -8.77 19.57
CA ASN A 86 -30.92 -7.58 19.67
C ASN A 86 -29.78 -7.70 20.71
N CYS A 87 -29.17 -8.88 20.81
CA CYS A 87 -28.12 -9.17 21.81
C CYS A 87 -26.76 -8.54 21.46
N GLY A 88 -26.42 -8.40 20.18
CA GLY A 88 -25.16 -7.84 19.71
C GLY A 88 -24.03 -8.84 19.40
N ASN A 89 -24.21 -10.13 19.68
CA ASN A 89 -23.13 -11.12 19.54
C ASN A 89 -22.60 -11.23 18.08
N CYS A 90 -23.50 -11.11 17.10
CA CYS A 90 -23.13 -11.09 15.69
C CYS A 90 -22.21 -9.91 15.34
N VAL A 91 -22.40 -8.75 15.98
CA VAL A 91 -21.56 -7.55 15.79
C VAL A 91 -20.18 -7.77 16.40
N GLU A 92 -20.11 -8.32 17.61
CA GLU A 92 -18.84 -8.57 18.32
C GLU A 92 -18.01 -9.70 17.69
N SER A 93 -18.67 -10.73 17.18
CA SER A 93 -18.01 -11.86 16.51
C SER A 93 -17.52 -11.55 15.10
N CYS A 94 -17.92 -10.42 14.51
CA CYS A 94 -17.60 -10.09 13.13
C CYS A 94 -16.13 -9.67 12.99
N PRO A 95 -15.26 -10.48 12.34
CA PRO A 95 -13.83 -10.16 12.26
C PRO A 95 -13.53 -8.93 11.39
N THR A 96 -14.43 -8.60 10.46
CA THR A 96 -14.27 -7.48 9.53
C THR A 96 -15.03 -6.24 9.96
N ASN A 97 -15.77 -6.28 11.07
CA ASN A 97 -16.54 -5.16 11.58
C ASN A 97 -17.48 -4.54 10.52
N VAL A 98 -18.20 -5.34 9.73
CA VAL A 98 -19.21 -4.83 8.77
C VAL A 98 -20.61 -4.67 9.35
N LEU A 99 -20.89 -5.28 10.51
CA LEU A 99 -22.20 -5.27 11.16
C LEU A 99 -22.30 -4.15 12.20
N GLU A 100 -23.36 -3.34 12.16
CA GLU A 100 -23.63 -2.30 13.16
C GLU A 100 -25.00 -2.48 13.82
N MET A 101 -25.11 -2.18 15.12
CA MET A 101 -26.34 -2.33 15.89
C MET A 101 -26.52 -1.15 16.87
N GLY A 102 -27.35 -0.16 16.51
CA GLY A 102 -27.66 0.98 17.40
C GLY A 102 -26.40 1.75 17.86
N THR A 103 -26.32 2.09 19.15
CA THR A 103 -25.15 2.76 19.76
C THR A 103 -24.05 1.80 20.19
N LEU A 104 -24.16 0.48 19.96
CA LEU A 104 -23.17 -0.49 20.46
C LEU A 104 -21.73 -0.13 20.08
N ARG A 105 -21.48 0.37 18.87
CA ARG A 105 -20.14 0.84 18.47
C ARG A 105 -19.75 2.19 19.03
N LYS A 106 -20.69 3.13 19.23
CA LYS A 106 -20.41 4.42 19.88
C LYS A 106 -20.06 4.21 21.35
N GLU A 107 -20.84 3.39 22.06
CA GLU A 107 -20.57 2.96 23.43
C GLU A 107 -19.26 2.16 23.51
N ALA A 108 -18.95 1.31 22.52
CA ALA A 108 -17.68 0.59 22.47
C ALA A 108 -16.46 1.44 22.13
N LYS A 109 -16.63 2.59 21.47
CA LYS A 109 -15.56 3.60 21.29
C LYS A 109 -15.19 4.30 22.60
N GLU A 110 -16.10 4.34 23.58
CA GLU A 110 -15.90 4.93 24.91
C GLU A 110 -15.43 3.91 25.96
N LEU A 111 -15.45 2.61 25.65
CA LEU A 111 -14.92 1.57 26.52
C LEU A 111 -13.38 1.63 26.55
N LEU A 112 -12.81 1.44 27.74
CA LEU A 112 -11.36 1.35 28.00
C LEU A 112 -10.64 0.26 27.17
N TRP A 113 -11.40 -0.66 26.57
CA TRP A 113 -10.90 -1.76 25.75
C TRP A 113 -11.20 -1.41 24.29
N ASN A 114 -10.29 -0.60 23.74
CA ASN A 114 -10.34 -0.01 22.40
C ASN A 114 -10.73 -1.05 21.34
N VAL A 115 -11.94 -0.97 20.78
CA VAL A 115 -12.34 -1.80 19.63
C VAL A 115 -11.52 -1.34 18.42
N PRO A 116 -10.82 -2.25 17.72
CA PRO A 116 -9.93 -1.86 16.62
C PRO A 116 -10.74 -1.20 15.51
N LYS A 117 -10.50 0.09 15.32
CA LYS A 117 -10.93 0.85 14.14
C LYS A 117 -10.27 0.22 12.92
N ILE A 118 -10.99 0.15 11.81
CA ILE A 118 -10.42 -0.39 10.58
C ILE A 118 -9.24 0.50 10.19
N ILE A 119 -8.06 -0.13 10.09
CA ILE A 119 -6.81 0.53 9.75
C ILE A 119 -6.57 0.24 8.28
N ASN A 120 -6.64 1.28 7.47
CA ASN A 120 -6.34 1.17 6.05
C ASN A 120 -4.83 1.24 5.87
N LEU A 121 -4.31 0.42 4.97
CA LEU A 121 -2.90 0.35 4.64
C LEU A 121 -2.71 0.75 3.19
N LEU A 122 -1.72 1.60 2.93
CA LEU A 122 -1.30 2.02 1.60
C LEU A 122 0.18 1.68 1.44
N ILE A 123 0.58 1.31 0.23
CA ILE A 123 2.00 1.08 -0.10
C ILE A 123 2.50 2.33 -0.80
N ASP A 124 3.59 2.87 -0.30
CA ASP A 124 4.25 4.02 -0.88
C ASP A 124 5.16 3.59 -2.03
N GLU A 125 4.78 3.95 -3.26
CA GLU A 125 5.55 3.60 -4.47
C GLU A 125 6.95 4.23 -4.53
N GLU A 126 7.19 5.36 -3.87
CA GLU A 126 8.49 6.03 -3.92
C GLU A 126 9.52 5.35 -3.01
N ILE A 127 9.06 4.85 -1.86
CA ILE A 127 9.90 4.17 -0.87
C ILE A 127 9.98 2.66 -1.17
N CYS A 128 8.91 2.07 -1.69
CA CYS A 128 8.87 0.65 -2.00
C CYS A 128 10.02 0.23 -2.93
N VAL A 129 10.55 -0.95 -2.66
CA VAL A 129 11.63 -1.60 -3.43
C VAL A 129 11.16 -2.85 -4.16
N SER A 130 9.84 -3.06 -4.18
CA SER A 130 9.18 -4.19 -4.85
C SER A 130 9.70 -5.58 -4.45
N CYS A 131 10.17 -5.76 -3.21
CA CYS A 131 10.72 -7.03 -2.73
C CYS A 131 9.70 -8.15 -2.47
N GLY A 132 8.39 -7.92 -2.61
CA GLY A 132 7.34 -8.94 -2.48
C GLY A 132 7.18 -9.62 -1.12
N THR A 133 7.84 -9.13 -0.06
CA THR A 133 7.72 -9.75 1.27
C THR A 133 6.31 -9.57 1.86
N CYS A 134 5.67 -8.42 1.59
CA CYS A 134 4.32 -8.13 2.04
C CYS A 134 3.27 -9.04 1.40
N GLU A 135 3.37 -9.27 0.08
CA GLU A 135 2.51 -10.17 -0.70
C GLU A 135 2.54 -11.58 -0.11
N ASN A 136 3.74 -12.18 0.00
CA ASN A 136 3.92 -13.52 0.57
C ASN A 136 3.46 -13.67 2.02
N ALA A 137 3.41 -12.56 2.77
CA ALA A 137 2.98 -12.57 4.17
C ALA A 137 1.49 -12.30 4.34
N CYS A 138 0.77 -11.94 3.28
CA CYS A 138 -0.66 -11.65 3.36
C CYS A 138 -1.47 -12.95 3.45
N PRO A 139 -2.25 -13.19 4.52
CA PRO A 139 -3.02 -14.43 4.66
C PRO A 139 -4.32 -14.48 3.84
N VAL A 140 -4.71 -13.35 3.25
CA VAL A 140 -5.97 -13.16 2.51
C VAL A 140 -5.72 -12.66 1.09
N ASP A 141 -4.47 -12.72 0.61
CA ASP A 141 -4.06 -12.30 -0.74
C ASP A 141 -4.54 -10.90 -1.17
N ALA A 142 -4.72 -9.99 -0.20
CA ALA A 142 -5.16 -8.62 -0.44
C ALA A 142 -4.08 -7.70 -1.04
N ILE A 143 -2.91 -8.22 -1.39
CA ILE A 143 -1.77 -7.44 -1.91
C ILE A 143 -1.40 -8.01 -3.27
N SER A 144 -1.37 -7.17 -4.30
CA SER A 144 -1.10 -7.57 -5.68
C SER A 144 -0.28 -6.51 -6.42
N HIS A 145 0.23 -6.88 -7.60
CA HIS A 145 0.81 -5.91 -8.53
C HIS A 145 -0.27 -5.22 -9.36
N ASN A 146 -0.15 -3.91 -9.55
CA ASN A 146 -0.96 -3.15 -10.49
C ASN A 146 -0.38 -3.21 -11.92
N ASN A 147 -1.06 -2.55 -12.87
CA ASN A 147 -0.64 -2.52 -14.28
C ASN A 147 0.74 -1.88 -14.53
N THR A 148 1.28 -1.12 -13.58
CA THR A 148 2.61 -0.51 -13.66
C THR A 148 3.68 -1.31 -12.92
N GLY A 149 3.33 -2.47 -12.34
CA GLY A 149 4.23 -3.35 -11.62
C GLY A 149 4.47 -2.97 -10.15
N LEU A 150 3.77 -1.97 -9.64
CA LEU A 150 3.84 -1.54 -8.24
C LEU A 150 2.89 -2.37 -7.37
N TYR A 151 3.26 -2.56 -6.11
CA TYR A 151 2.39 -3.24 -5.15
C TYR A 151 1.27 -2.33 -4.66
N GLU A 152 0.04 -2.82 -4.69
CA GLU A 152 -1.15 -2.17 -4.15
C GLU A 152 -1.85 -3.09 -3.14
N ILE A 153 -2.59 -2.48 -2.20
CA ILE A 153 -3.39 -3.20 -1.21
C ILE A 153 -4.85 -2.97 -1.55
N ASP A 154 -5.59 -4.05 -1.78
CA ASP A 154 -7.05 -3.99 -1.89
C ASP A 154 -7.65 -3.76 -0.50
N VAL A 155 -8.13 -2.55 -0.28
CA VAL A 155 -8.73 -2.10 0.99
C VAL A 155 -10.00 -2.88 1.33
N ASN A 156 -10.67 -3.49 0.35
CA ASN A 156 -11.88 -4.28 0.56
C ASN A 156 -11.57 -5.70 1.02
N LEU A 157 -10.47 -6.28 0.54
CA LEU A 157 -10.00 -7.61 0.97
C LEU A 157 -9.16 -7.56 2.25
N CYS A 158 -8.51 -6.43 2.53
CA CYS A 158 -7.61 -6.30 3.67
C CYS A 158 -8.34 -6.42 5.01
N VAL A 159 -7.97 -7.41 5.83
CA VAL A 159 -8.48 -7.62 7.19
C VAL A 159 -7.67 -6.88 8.28
N SER A 160 -6.82 -5.92 7.89
CA SER A 160 -6.00 -5.08 8.78
C SER A 160 -5.14 -5.87 9.81
N CYS A 161 -4.67 -7.08 9.47
CA CYS A 161 -3.85 -7.91 10.35
C CYS A 161 -2.44 -7.36 10.64
N LYS A 162 -1.99 -6.35 9.88
CA LYS A 162 -0.67 -5.70 9.98
C LYS A 162 0.55 -6.62 9.78
N ASN A 163 0.37 -7.80 9.21
CA ASN A 163 1.51 -8.71 8.98
C ASN A 163 2.51 -8.11 7.99
N CYS A 164 2.02 -7.49 6.92
CA CYS A 164 2.84 -6.79 5.92
C CYS A 164 3.75 -5.71 6.54
N LEU A 165 3.28 -4.95 7.54
CA LEU A 165 4.08 -3.95 8.26
C LEU A 165 5.25 -4.57 9.02
N LYS A 166 5.01 -5.73 9.65
CA LYS A 166 6.01 -6.44 10.45
C LYS A 166 7.12 -7.02 9.57
N VAL A 167 6.74 -7.61 8.45
CA VAL A 167 7.70 -8.26 7.54
C VAL A 167 8.41 -7.29 6.60
N CYS A 168 7.82 -6.11 6.34
CA CYS A 168 8.39 -5.15 5.41
C CYS A 168 9.79 -4.71 5.88
N PRO A 169 10.84 -4.93 5.06
CA PRO A 169 12.21 -4.62 5.45
C PRO A 169 12.55 -3.14 5.29
N VAL A 170 11.72 -2.36 4.59
CA VAL A 170 11.92 -0.93 4.36
C VAL A 170 11.07 -0.14 5.34
N GLU A 171 11.64 0.90 5.91
CA GLU A 171 10.96 1.80 6.83
C GLU A 171 9.98 2.69 6.05
N ASN A 172 8.80 2.95 6.62
CA ASN A 172 7.75 3.82 6.06
C ASN A 172 7.22 3.46 4.66
N ALA A 173 7.63 2.33 4.07
CA ALA A 173 7.13 1.87 2.77
C ALA A 173 5.64 1.50 2.78
N ILE A 174 5.07 1.21 3.95
CA ILE A 174 3.64 0.95 4.13
C ILE A 174 3.11 1.97 5.13
N VAL A 175 2.19 2.81 4.67
CA VAL A 175 1.55 3.86 5.45
C VAL A 175 0.23 3.36 5.99
N THR A 176 -0.03 3.59 7.27
CA THR A 176 -1.33 3.31 7.89
C THR A 176 -2.11 4.59 8.09
N TYR A 177 -3.41 4.55 7.83
CA TYR A 177 -4.32 5.63 8.21
C TYR A 177 -5.63 5.06 8.75
N ASP A 178 -6.12 5.72 9.79
CA ASP A 178 -7.33 5.34 10.52
C ASP A 178 -8.37 6.44 10.37
N GLU A 179 -9.66 6.09 10.39
CA GLU A 179 -10.76 7.07 10.30
C GLU A 179 -10.70 8.24 11.28
N PRO A 180 -10.31 8.08 12.57
CA PRO A 180 -10.23 9.21 13.49
C PRO A 180 -9.10 10.16 13.14
N ALA A 181 -7.93 9.62 12.77
CA ALA A 181 -6.80 10.44 12.36
C ALA A 181 -7.14 11.23 11.10
N LEU A 182 -7.88 10.61 10.17
CA LEU A 182 -8.42 11.29 9.01
C LEU A 182 -9.40 12.40 9.41
N SER A 183 -10.33 12.13 10.32
CA SER A 183 -11.34 13.10 10.79
C SER A 183 -10.70 14.31 11.46
N GLU A 184 -9.69 14.09 12.31
CA GLU A 184 -8.90 15.14 12.95
C GLU A 184 -8.22 16.04 11.91
N LYS A 185 -7.60 15.45 10.88
CA LYS A 185 -6.95 16.20 9.80
C LYS A 185 -7.94 17.00 8.96
N ILE A 186 -9.15 16.48 8.73
CA ILE A 186 -10.23 17.19 8.05
C ILE A 186 -10.68 18.41 8.88
N GLU A 187 -10.82 18.25 10.19
CA GLU A 187 -11.21 19.35 11.09
C GLU A 187 -10.18 20.48 11.09
N ILE A 188 -8.89 20.13 11.14
CA ILE A 188 -7.78 21.11 11.01
C ILE A 188 -7.87 21.84 9.66
N ALA A 189 -8.12 21.13 8.57
CA ALA A 189 -8.26 21.73 7.24
C ALA A 189 -9.44 22.72 7.17
N GLN A 190 -10.58 22.35 7.74
CA GLN A 190 -11.76 23.20 7.80
C GLN A 190 -11.49 24.47 8.63
N ASN A 191 -10.93 24.33 9.83
CA ASN A 191 -10.62 25.48 10.69
C ASN A 191 -9.65 26.45 10.00
N THR A 192 -8.61 25.92 9.35
CA THR A 192 -7.64 26.72 8.60
C THR A 192 -8.30 27.49 7.45
N LYS A 193 -9.24 26.86 6.75
CA LYS A 193 -10.02 27.50 5.68
C LYS A 193 -10.91 28.62 6.23
N PHE A 194 -11.65 28.35 7.30
CA PHE A 194 -12.51 29.33 7.96
C PHE A 194 -11.73 30.54 8.48
N ASP A 195 -10.57 30.32 9.10
CA ASP A 195 -9.72 31.40 9.59
C ASP A 195 -9.24 32.31 8.46
N ARG A 196 -8.86 31.73 7.31
CA ARG A 196 -8.47 32.49 6.12
C ARG A 196 -9.63 33.33 5.56
N GLU A 197 -10.81 32.73 5.45
CA GLU A 197 -12.02 33.42 4.97
C GLU A 197 -12.45 34.55 5.92
N ARG A 198 -12.35 34.33 7.23
CA ARG A 198 -12.73 35.30 8.25
C ARG A 198 -11.76 36.47 8.37
N LEU A 199 -10.46 36.20 8.34
CA LEU A 199 -9.42 37.21 8.57
C LEU A 199 -9.07 37.99 7.30
N GLY A 200 -9.37 37.45 6.11
CA GLY A 200 -9.21 38.18 4.85
C GLY A 200 -7.82 38.82 4.71
N SER A 201 -7.77 40.16 4.57
CA SER A 201 -6.53 40.93 4.42
C SER A 201 -5.65 41.01 5.68
N ASP A 202 -6.18 40.70 6.86
CA ASP A 202 -5.42 40.70 8.11
C ASP A 202 -4.64 39.39 8.33
N PHE A 203 -4.93 38.36 7.53
CA PHE A 203 -4.22 37.10 7.54
C PHE A 203 -2.86 37.26 6.82
N LYS A 204 -1.81 37.56 7.57
CA LYS A 204 -0.43 37.54 7.05
C LYS A 204 0.04 36.10 6.91
N GLU A 205 -0.07 35.54 5.70
CA GLU A 205 0.60 34.28 5.37
C GLU A 205 2.12 34.53 5.32
N GLU A 206 2.87 33.82 6.16
CA GLU A 206 4.31 33.66 5.97
C GLU A 206 4.52 32.89 4.66
N SER A 207 5.03 33.60 3.65
CA SER A 207 5.41 33.03 2.35
C SER A 207 6.82 32.44 2.43
N ASP A 208 7.09 31.41 1.63
CA ASP A 208 8.40 30.71 1.56
C ASP A 208 8.81 29.96 2.85
N VAL A 209 7.85 29.28 3.49
CA VAL A 209 8.12 28.36 4.62
C VAL A 209 8.81 27.08 4.15
N ILE A 210 8.44 26.60 2.95
CA ILE A 210 9.01 25.38 2.37
C ILE A 210 9.98 25.69 1.23
N ALA A 211 11.03 24.87 1.08
CA ALA A 211 12.09 25.13 0.11
C ALA A 211 11.65 24.90 -1.36
N GLU A 212 10.93 23.79 -1.61
CA GLU A 212 10.55 23.36 -2.96
C GLU A 212 9.04 23.26 -3.13
N ILE A 213 8.60 23.13 -4.39
CA ILE A 213 7.19 22.90 -4.72
C ILE A 213 6.84 21.46 -4.35
N PRO A 214 5.78 21.22 -3.54
CA PRO A 214 5.42 19.87 -3.15
C PRO A 214 4.82 19.09 -4.32
N ARG A 215 5.03 17.78 -4.32
CA ARG A 215 4.39 16.82 -5.26
C ARG A 215 3.42 15.90 -4.51
N ILE A 216 2.52 15.26 -5.25
CA ILE A 216 1.53 14.34 -4.71
C ILE A 216 1.89 12.92 -5.17
N VAL A 217 2.06 12.01 -4.22
CA VAL A 217 2.30 10.58 -4.45
C VAL A 217 0.96 9.88 -4.75
N PRO A 218 0.76 9.33 -5.97
CA PRO A 218 -0.51 8.74 -6.38
C PRO A 218 -0.99 7.60 -5.47
N SER A 219 -0.14 6.62 -5.18
CA SER A 219 -0.48 5.46 -4.32
C SER A 219 -0.89 5.82 -2.88
N LEU A 220 -0.50 6.99 -2.39
CA LEU A 220 -0.87 7.47 -1.06
C LEU A 220 -2.09 8.41 -1.06
N CYS A 221 -2.49 8.94 -2.22
CA CYS A 221 -3.55 9.93 -2.31
C CYS A 221 -4.94 9.27 -2.27
N ILE A 222 -5.70 9.54 -1.21
CA ILE A 222 -7.08 9.04 -1.05
C ILE A 222 -8.15 10.00 -1.60
N GLY A 223 -7.74 11.08 -2.28
CA GLY A 223 -8.69 12.03 -2.88
C GLY A 223 -9.53 12.85 -1.89
N CYS A 224 -9.09 13.02 -0.63
CA CYS A 224 -9.88 13.67 0.42
C CYS A 224 -10.16 15.18 0.23
N GLY A 225 -9.42 15.89 -0.62
CA GLY A 225 -9.65 17.32 -0.87
C GLY A 225 -8.99 18.30 0.11
N ASN A 226 -8.54 17.86 1.29
CA ASN A 226 -8.02 18.73 2.35
C ASN A 226 -6.94 19.72 1.88
N CYS A 227 -6.03 19.26 1.02
CA CYS A 227 -4.95 20.10 0.52
C CYS A 227 -5.45 21.25 -0.37
N VAL A 228 -6.52 21.04 -1.13
CA VAL A 228 -7.16 22.07 -1.96
C VAL A 228 -7.83 23.10 -1.08
N ASP A 229 -8.51 22.67 -0.01
CA ASP A 229 -9.24 23.55 0.91
C ASP A 229 -8.33 24.55 1.63
N VAL A 230 -7.12 24.14 2.01
CA VAL A 230 -6.17 25.02 2.72
C VAL A 230 -5.19 25.75 1.81
N CYS A 231 -5.06 25.36 0.55
CA CYS A 231 -4.04 25.92 -0.33
C CYS A 231 -4.39 27.37 -0.71
N PRO A 232 -3.48 28.34 -0.50
CA PRO A 232 -3.63 29.70 -1.03
C PRO A 232 -3.33 29.80 -2.53
N GLY A 233 -2.65 28.79 -3.10
CA GLY A 233 -2.43 28.64 -4.54
C GLY A 233 -3.51 27.77 -5.18
N SER A 234 -3.08 26.87 -6.09
CA SER A 234 -3.98 25.94 -6.77
C SER A 234 -3.36 24.55 -6.90
N ILE A 235 -4.19 23.53 -6.63
CA ILE A 235 -3.86 22.11 -6.73
C ILE A 235 -4.94 21.44 -7.59
N ASP A 236 -4.51 20.74 -8.63
CA ASP A 236 -5.35 19.92 -9.49
C ASP A 236 -5.27 18.47 -9.01
N LEU A 237 -6.33 18.00 -8.34
CA LEU A 237 -6.40 16.64 -7.79
C LEU A 237 -6.67 15.57 -8.85
N GLU A 238 -7.32 15.91 -9.96
CA GLU A 238 -7.56 14.94 -11.04
C GLU A 238 -6.23 14.54 -11.70
N ARG A 239 -5.32 15.51 -11.84
CA ARG A 239 -3.99 15.31 -12.41
C ARG A 239 -2.90 15.10 -11.37
N LEU A 240 -3.23 15.14 -10.08
CA LEU A 240 -2.31 15.05 -8.94
C LEU A 240 -1.13 16.04 -9.05
N LYS A 241 -1.40 17.29 -9.45
CA LYS A 241 -0.38 18.31 -9.70
C LYS A 241 -0.66 19.62 -8.97
N VAL A 242 0.39 20.20 -8.40
CA VAL A 242 0.34 21.57 -7.87
C VAL A 242 0.58 22.54 -9.02
N THR A 243 -0.42 23.34 -9.35
CA THR A 243 -0.39 24.25 -10.51
C THR A 243 0.11 25.66 -10.17
N SER A 244 -0.18 26.13 -8.95
CA SER A 244 0.33 27.39 -8.43
C SER A 244 0.66 27.23 -6.95
N CYS A 245 1.88 27.59 -6.55
CA CYS A 245 2.37 27.40 -5.19
C CYS A 245 3.12 28.65 -4.72
N ILE A 246 2.71 29.17 -3.54
CA ILE A 246 3.42 30.25 -2.84
C ILE A 246 4.28 29.73 -1.68
N LYS A 247 4.49 28.40 -1.62
CA LYS A 247 5.35 27.71 -0.64
C LYS A 247 4.95 27.96 0.83
N SER A 248 3.65 27.93 1.13
CA SER A 248 3.12 28.12 2.49
C SER A 248 3.16 26.86 3.38
N GLY A 249 3.38 25.66 2.82
CA GLY A 249 3.50 24.41 3.59
C GLY A 249 2.19 23.81 4.13
N LYS A 250 1.08 24.55 4.22
CA LYS A 250 -0.20 24.11 4.80
C LYS A 250 -0.72 22.76 4.29
N CYS A 251 -0.53 22.48 3.00
CA CYS A 251 -0.99 21.23 2.40
C CYS A 251 -0.28 19.99 2.98
N LEU A 252 0.97 20.10 3.48
CA LEU A 252 1.67 19.02 4.16
C LEU A 252 1.04 18.71 5.53
N GLU A 253 0.59 19.75 6.24
CA GLU A 253 0.06 19.61 7.62
C GLU A 253 -1.29 18.88 7.65
N VAL A 254 -2.13 19.12 6.64
CA VAL A 254 -3.48 18.57 6.55
C VAL A 254 -3.58 17.26 5.77
N CYS A 255 -2.47 16.78 5.19
CA CYS A 255 -2.46 15.53 4.45
C CYS A 255 -2.55 14.35 5.44
N PRO A 256 -3.62 13.52 5.39
CA PRO A 256 -3.81 12.44 6.37
C PRO A 256 -2.88 11.25 6.12
N THR A 257 -2.49 11.02 4.87
CA THR A 257 -1.71 9.84 4.44
C THR A 257 -0.26 10.18 4.11
N THR A 258 0.18 11.42 4.31
CA THR A 258 1.52 11.91 3.91
C THR A 258 1.82 11.80 2.41
N ALA A 259 0.78 11.78 1.56
CA ALA A 259 0.90 11.79 0.11
C ALA A 259 1.58 13.04 -0.46
N ILE A 260 1.64 14.15 0.29
CA ILE A 260 2.25 15.40 -0.15
C ILE A 260 3.70 15.46 0.34
N ARG A 261 4.65 15.56 -0.60
CA ARG A 261 6.09 15.46 -0.31
C ARG A 261 6.94 16.54 -0.96
N ILE A 262 8.10 16.76 -0.35
CA ILE A 262 9.17 17.66 -0.77
C ILE A 262 10.45 16.83 -0.84
N GLY A 263 11.28 17.01 -1.87
CA GLY A 263 12.51 16.22 -2.05
C GLY A 263 12.26 14.72 -2.29
N ILE A 264 13.32 13.97 -2.55
CA ILE A 264 13.23 12.53 -2.83
C ILE A 264 13.32 11.78 -1.49
N PRO A 265 12.40 10.85 -1.19
CA PRO A 265 12.47 10.09 0.05
C PRO A 265 13.67 9.14 0.03
N GLU A 266 14.37 9.04 1.15
CA GLU A 266 15.43 8.07 1.33
C GLU A 266 14.84 6.68 1.64
N LYS A 267 15.40 5.64 1.02
CA LYS A 267 15.00 4.26 1.24
C LYS A 267 15.78 3.67 2.41
N ILE A 268 15.25 3.84 3.60
CA ILE A 268 15.88 3.36 4.84
C ILE A 268 15.46 1.92 5.11
N THR A 269 16.42 1.03 5.32
CA THR A 269 16.15 -0.37 5.68
C THR A 269 16.05 -0.52 7.19
N LYS A 270 15.08 -1.30 7.69
CA LYS A 270 14.94 -1.59 9.13
C LYS A 270 16.05 -2.48 9.68
N ARG A 271 16.72 -3.21 8.79
CA ARG A 271 17.71 -4.24 9.13
C ARG A 271 19.09 -3.73 8.71
N THR A 272 19.67 -2.76 9.41
CA THR A 272 20.95 -2.15 8.98
C THR A 272 22.20 -2.93 9.39
N ALA A 273 22.07 -3.91 10.30
CA ALA A 273 23.23 -4.56 10.91
C ALA A 273 23.93 -5.59 10.02
N GLU A 274 23.19 -6.34 9.19
CA GLU A 274 23.70 -7.50 8.47
C GLU A 274 23.23 -7.52 7.02
N CYS A 275 24.13 -7.72 6.06
CA CYS A 275 23.86 -7.82 4.63
C CYS A 275 24.12 -9.24 4.12
N TYR A 276 23.31 -9.70 3.17
CA TYR A 276 23.57 -10.95 2.47
C TYR A 276 24.83 -10.86 1.61
N ILE A 277 25.61 -11.94 1.59
CA ILE A 277 26.80 -12.11 0.75
C ILE A 277 26.75 -13.48 0.07
N VAL A 278 27.34 -13.58 -1.13
CA VAL A 278 27.51 -14.84 -1.85
C VAL A 278 28.89 -15.41 -1.56
N ASP A 279 28.92 -16.66 -1.08
CA ASP A 279 30.13 -17.47 -0.94
C ASP A 279 30.51 -18.05 -2.31
N GLU A 280 31.60 -17.55 -2.90
CA GLU A 280 32.05 -17.97 -4.24
C GLU A 280 32.53 -19.41 -4.28
N GLU A 281 32.99 -19.99 -3.17
CA GLU A 281 33.46 -21.38 -3.14
C GLU A 281 32.29 -22.37 -3.22
N LYS A 282 31.13 -21.98 -2.68
CA LYS A 282 29.91 -22.79 -2.70
C LYS A 282 29.01 -22.50 -3.90
N CYS A 283 29.10 -21.30 -4.47
CA CYS A 283 28.19 -20.86 -5.52
C CYS A 283 28.43 -21.61 -6.84
N ILE A 284 27.41 -22.32 -7.32
CA ILE A 284 27.46 -23.06 -8.60
C ILE A 284 27.10 -22.19 -9.83
N GLY A 285 26.90 -20.88 -9.66
CA GLY A 285 26.63 -19.97 -10.77
C GLY A 285 25.24 -20.12 -11.45
N CYS A 286 24.26 -20.74 -10.79
CA CYS A 286 22.93 -20.96 -11.37
C CYS A 286 22.08 -19.69 -11.59
N ARG A 287 22.46 -18.57 -10.95
CA ARG A 287 21.81 -17.23 -11.06
C ARG A 287 20.33 -17.17 -10.65
N ILE A 288 19.83 -18.15 -9.91
CA ILE A 288 18.47 -18.14 -9.35
C ILE A 288 18.28 -16.93 -8.43
N CYS A 289 19.25 -16.65 -7.55
CA CYS A 289 19.21 -15.50 -6.65
C CYS A 289 19.11 -14.16 -7.39
N TYR A 290 19.86 -14.00 -8.50
CA TYR A 290 19.81 -12.81 -9.36
C TYR A 290 18.42 -12.60 -9.95
N ARG A 291 17.77 -13.67 -10.44
CA ARG A 291 16.42 -13.61 -10.99
C ARG A 291 15.32 -13.43 -9.93
N ALA A 292 15.53 -13.96 -8.74
CA ALA A 292 14.58 -13.83 -7.63
C ALA A 292 14.64 -12.46 -6.94
N CYS A 293 15.72 -11.68 -7.16
CA CYS A 293 15.87 -10.37 -6.56
C CYS A 293 15.07 -9.32 -7.34
N ASN A 294 14.00 -8.84 -6.72
CA ASN A 294 13.18 -7.76 -7.29
C ASN A 294 13.72 -6.35 -6.97
N VAL A 295 14.85 -6.25 -6.28
CA VAL A 295 15.49 -4.96 -6.00
C VAL A 295 16.53 -4.67 -7.08
N PRO A 296 16.36 -3.58 -7.85
CA PRO A 296 17.33 -3.18 -8.87
C PRO A 296 18.72 -3.00 -8.28
N GLU A 297 19.74 -3.43 -9.03
CA GLU A 297 21.16 -3.27 -8.68
C GLU A 297 21.63 -3.94 -7.37
N ALA A 298 20.75 -4.63 -6.65
CA ALA A 298 21.11 -5.33 -5.41
C ALA A 298 21.95 -6.57 -5.66
N ILE A 299 21.79 -7.24 -6.81
CA ILE A 299 22.64 -8.38 -7.21
C ILE A 299 23.22 -8.10 -8.58
N LEU A 300 24.55 -8.19 -8.67
CA LEU A 300 25.32 -8.02 -9.89
C LEU A 300 25.98 -9.34 -10.27
N ILE A 301 26.40 -9.47 -11.53
CA ILE A 301 27.12 -10.65 -12.02
C ILE A 301 28.55 -10.21 -12.31
N SER A 302 29.52 -10.90 -11.71
CA SER A 302 30.94 -10.61 -11.93
C SER A 302 31.33 -10.92 -13.37
N LYS A 303 32.14 -10.03 -13.96
CA LYS A 303 32.70 -10.23 -15.31
C LYS A 303 33.84 -11.23 -15.29
N GLU A 304 34.60 -11.27 -14.19
CA GLU A 304 35.70 -12.21 -13.99
C GLU A 304 35.18 -13.64 -13.72
N THR A 305 34.36 -13.82 -12.69
CA THR A 305 33.96 -15.16 -12.22
C THR A 305 32.64 -15.64 -12.80
N ASN A 306 31.85 -14.77 -13.43
CA ASN A 306 30.46 -15.04 -13.85
C ASN A 306 29.50 -15.41 -12.71
N LEU A 307 29.93 -15.25 -11.45
CA LEU A 307 29.15 -15.52 -10.25
C LEU A 307 28.39 -14.27 -9.79
N PRO A 308 27.22 -14.44 -9.15
CA PRO A 308 26.48 -13.33 -8.56
C PRO A 308 27.19 -12.81 -7.29
N TYR A 309 27.17 -11.49 -7.08
CA TYR A 309 27.56 -10.84 -5.83
C TYR A 309 26.58 -9.73 -5.47
N ILE A 310 26.48 -9.39 -4.19
CA ILE A 310 25.41 -8.53 -3.64
C ILE A 310 25.97 -7.14 -3.35
N ASN A 311 25.26 -6.09 -3.75
CA ASN A 311 25.54 -4.71 -3.38
C ASN A 311 24.86 -4.37 -2.03
N PRO A 312 25.63 -4.09 -0.95
CA PRO A 312 25.07 -3.79 0.36
C PRO A 312 24.21 -2.53 0.44
N GLU A 313 24.44 -1.58 -0.47
CA GLU A 313 23.72 -0.30 -0.54
C GLU A 313 22.26 -0.51 -0.98
N TYR A 314 22.05 -1.34 -2.01
CA TYR A 314 20.70 -1.66 -2.52
C TYR A 314 20.08 -2.88 -1.82
N CYS A 315 20.85 -3.67 -1.08
CA CYS A 315 20.33 -4.86 -0.41
C CYS A 315 19.35 -4.50 0.72
N VAL A 316 18.06 -4.76 0.51
CA VAL A 316 17.03 -4.55 1.55
C VAL A 316 16.91 -5.68 2.54
N ARG A 317 17.68 -6.76 2.37
CA ARG A 317 17.76 -7.87 3.33
C ARG A 317 16.41 -8.54 3.59
N CYS A 318 15.65 -8.73 2.51
CA CYS A 318 14.37 -9.45 2.53
C CYS A 318 14.53 -10.98 2.65
N GLY A 319 15.71 -11.52 2.33
CA GLY A 319 16.01 -12.96 2.40
C GLY A 319 15.54 -13.79 1.20
N LEU A 320 14.96 -13.16 0.17
CA LEU A 320 14.54 -13.87 -1.04
C LEU A 320 15.68 -14.62 -1.73
N CYS A 321 16.85 -13.97 -1.87
CA CYS A 321 18.01 -14.59 -2.51
C CYS A 321 18.49 -15.83 -1.74
N GLN A 322 18.54 -15.76 -0.41
CA GLN A 322 18.92 -16.87 0.46
C GLN A 322 17.94 -18.04 0.32
N ASN A 323 16.64 -17.78 0.46
CA ASN A 323 15.60 -18.81 0.34
C ASN A 323 15.56 -19.47 -1.04
N ALA A 324 15.97 -18.74 -2.08
CA ALA A 324 16.01 -19.26 -3.45
C ALA A 324 17.30 -20.02 -3.80
N CYS A 325 18.31 -20.02 -2.92
CA CYS A 325 19.60 -20.65 -3.20
C CYS A 325 19.51 -22.18 -3.01
N PRO A 326 19.77 -23.01 -4.05
CA PRO A 326 19.66 -24.47 -3.94
C PRO A 326 20.85 -25.14 -3.24
N VAL A 327 21.94 -24.40 -3.00
CA VAL A 327 23.21 -24.90 -2.45
C VAL A 327 23.64 -24.15 -1.19
N ASP A 328 22.74 -23.34 -0.62
CA ASP A 328 22.99 -22.54 0.60
C ASP A 328 24.30 -21.73 0.55
N ALA A 329 24.62 -21.16 -0.61
CA ALA A 329 25.82 -20.35 -0.84
C ALA A 329 25.65 -18.88 -0.42
N ILE A 330 24.54 -18.50 0.23
CA ILE A 330 24.25 -17.11 0.61
C ILE A 330 24.15 -17.01 2.13
N ASP A 331 25.08 -16.25 2.70
CA ASP A 331 25.23 -16.03 4.14
C ASP A 331 25.06 -14.54 4.49
N TYR A 332 25.20 -14.16 5.75
CA TYR A 332 25.10 -12.79 6.22
C TYR A 332 26.40 -12.32 6.90
N LEU A 333 26.79 -11.07 6.62
CA LEU A 333 27.92 -10.39 7.25
C LEU A 333 27.51 -9.01 7.71
N LYS A 334 28.32 -8.38 8.56
CA LYS A 334 28.10 -6.97 8.92
C LYS A 334 28.17 -6.10 7.66
N THR A 335 27.35 -5.06 7.62
CA THR A 335 27.25 -4.16 6.46
C THR A 335 28.61 -3.56 6.08
N GLU A 336 29.38 -3.08 7.05
CA GLU A 336 30.73 -2.52 6.84
C GLU A 336 31.69 -3.51 6.15
N THR A 337 31.66 -4.77 6.56
CA THR A 337 32.52 -5.82 5.97
C THR A 337 32.05 -6.19 4.57
N SER A 338 30.74 -6.19 4.36
CA SER A 338 30.14 -6.45 3.05
C SER A 338 30.48 -5.36 2.05
N GLU A 339 30.52 -4.09 2.48
CA GLU A 339 30.90 -2.94 1.65
C GLU A 339 32.36 -3.01 1.19
N ASP A 340 33.28 -3.42 2.07
CA ASP A 340 34.69 -3.61 1.71
C ASP A 340 34.86 -4.75 0.67
N LEU A 341 34.19 -5.88 0.89
CA LEU A 341 34.22 -7.02 -0.05
C LEU A 341 33.61 -6.66 -1.41
N TYR A 342 32.47 -5.97 -1.40
CA TYR A 342 31.80 -5.46 -2.59
C TYR A 342 32.70 -4.50 -3.37
N SER A 343 33.32 -3.53 -2.69
CA SER A 343 34.20 -2.53 -3.32
C SER A 343 35.39 -3.19 -4.01
N LYS A 344 36.02 -4.17 -3.35
CA LYS A 344 37.12 -4.95 -3.95
C LYS A 344 36.69 -5.72 -5.19
N ARG A 345 35.50 -6.34 -5.16
CA ARG A 345 34.95 -7.06 -6.32
C ARG A 345 34.65 -6.10 -7.48
N LYS A 346 33.99 -4.98 -7.19
CA LYS A 346 33.62 -3.97 -8.19
C LYS A 346 34.84 -3.41 -8.92
N ILE A 347 35.89 -3.03 -8.17
CA ILE A 347 37.16 -2.55 -8.76
C ILE A 347 37.76 -3.60 -9.70
N ARG A 348 37.70 -4.88 -9.30
CA ARG A 348 38.23 -5.97 -10.12
C ARG A 348 37.43 -6.18 -11.41
N ASP A 349 36.10 -6.14 -11.33
CA ASP A 349 35.23 -6.23 -12.50
C ASP A 349 35.41 -5.02 -13.45
N GLU A 350 35.63 -3.82 -12.91
CA GLU A 350 35.94 -2.62 -13.68
C GLU A 350 37.29 -2.78 -14.40
N PHE A 351 38.31 -3.24 -13.70
CA PHE A 351 39.63 -3.51 -14.28
C PHE A 351 39.58 -4.58 -15.37
N GLU A 352 38.87 -5.69 -15.15
CA GLU A 352 38.67 -6.75 -16.13
C GLU A 352 37.95 -6.23 -17.38
N SER A 353 36.97 -5.33 -17.20
CA SER A 353 36.27 -4.71 -18.31
C SER A 353 37.17 -3.81 -19.17
N ILE A 354 38.08 -3.07 -18.54
CA ILE A 354 39.05 -2.22 -19.24
C ILE A 354 40.03 -3.11 -20.02
N LEU A 355 40.59 -4.13 -19.37
CA LEU A 355 41.50 -5.09 -20.03
C LEU A 355 40.85 -5.75 -21.25
N HIS A 356 39.58 -6.16 -21.13
CA HIS A 356 38.87 -6.78 -22.25
C HIS A 356 38.70 -5.80 -23.42
N SER A 357 38.36 -4.54 -23.12
CA SER A 357 38.23 -3.48 -24.12
C SER A 357 39.56 -3.22 -24.84
N ASP A 358 40.65 -3.08 -24.09
CA ASP A 358 41.99 -2.83 -24.65
C ASP A 358 42.46 -4.00 -25.52
N LEU A 359 42.21 -5.24 -25.07
CA LEU A 359 42.54 -6.45 -25.83
C LEU A 359 41.72 -6.56 -27.12
N GLU A 360 40.43 -6.23 -27.08
CA GLU A 360 39.60 -6.19 -28.28
C GLU A 360 40.09 -5.14 -29.28
N GLU A 361 40.41 -3.94 -28.81
CA GLU A 361 40.94 -2.86 -29.64
C GLU A 361 42.28 -3.26 -30.26
N PHE A 362 43.20 -3.80 -29.44
CA PHE A 362 44.48 -4.32 -29.91
C PHE A 362 44.31 -5.41 -30.98
N THR A 363 43.38 -6.34 -30.76
CA THR A 363 43.10 -7.43 -31.71
C THR A 363 42.56 -6.90 -33.04
N LYS A 364 41.64 -5.93 -33.00
CA LYS A 364 41.11 -5.25 -34.20
C LYS A 364 42.23 -4.57 -34.99
N ASN A 365 43.09 -3.82 -34.29
CA ASN A 365 44.22 -3.12 -34.90
C ASN A 365 45.23 -4.10 -35.51
N TYR A 366 45.54 -5.20 -34.81
CA TYR A 366 46.44 -6.23 -35.32
C TYR A 366 45.91 -6.89 -36.60
N VAL A 367 44.61 -7.20 -36.67
CA VAL A 367 43.98 -7.80 -37.85
C VAL A 367 44.06 -6.86 -39.04
N LEU A 368 43.73 -5.58 -38.87
CA LEU A 368 43.83 -4.56 -39.92
C LEU A 368 45.26 -4.43 -40.45
N LEU A 369 46.23 -4.31 -39.54
CA LEU A 369 47.63 -4.15 -39.91
C LEU A 369 48.18 -5.38 -40.63
N LYS A 370 47.75 -6.58 -40.24
CA LYS A 370 48.07 -7.83 -40.95
C LYS A 370 47.50 -7.87 -42.38
N GLU A 371 46.29 -7.37 -42.58
CA GLU A 371 45.70 -7.25 -43.93
C GLU A 371 46.43 -6.22 -44.79
N GLU A 372 46.77 -5.05 -44.23
CA GLU A 372 47.57 -4.03 -44.90
C GLU A 372 48.93 -4.56 -45.36
N VAL A 373 49.67 -5.24 -44.47
CA VAL A 373 50.97 -5.86 -44.81
C VAL A 373 50.81 -6.91 -45.92
N LYS A 374 49.74 -7.73 -45.86
CA LYS A 374 49.47 -8.73 -46.90
C LYS A 374 49.13 -8.08 -48.25
N ASN A 375 48.42 -6.96 -48.24
CA ASN A 375 48.07 -6.22 -49.44
C ASN A 375 49.31 -5.53 -50.04
N LEU A 376 50.15 -4.90 -49.22
CA LEU A 376 51.43 -4.34 -49.64
C LEU A 376 52.36 -5.41 -50.25
N GLY A 377 52.45 -6.59 -49.62
CA GLY A 377 53.22 -7.71 -50.15
C GLY A 377 52.70 -8.22 -51.51
N LYS A 378 51.40 -8.20 -51.75
CA LYS A 378 50.83 -8.53 -53.08
C LYS A 378 51.14 -7.45 -54.12
N GLN A 379 51.12 -6.18 -53.73
CA GLN A 379 51.45 -5.07 -54.61
C GLN A 379 52.91 -5.11 -55.05
N SER A 380 53.85 -5.32 -54.12
CA SER A 380 55.27 -5.44 -54.45
C SER A 380 55.57 -6.64 -55.36
N ILE A 381 54.96 -7.80 -55.12
CA ILE A 381 55.07 -8.98 -56.02
C ILE A 381 54.48 -8.67 -57.41
N SER A 382 53.39 -7.90 -57.49
CA SER A 382 52.81 -7.51 -58.78
C SER A 382 53.68 -6.51 -59.56
N GLU A 383 54.40 -5.63 -58.87
CA GLU A 383 55.34 -4.67 -59.47
C GLU A 383 56.63 -5.35 -59.95
N GLU A 384 57.17 -6.32 -59.23
CA GLU A 384 58.33 -7.13 -59.67
C GLU A 384 58.02 -7.97 -60.92
N ASN A 385 56.82 -8.56 -61.00
CA ASN A 385 56.37 -9.29 -62.19
C ASN A 385 56.16 -8.40 -63.43
N ILE A 386 55.99 -7.08 -63.25
CA ILE A 386 55.94 -6.10 -64.35
C ILE A 386 57.36 -5.66 -64.74
N GLY A 387 58.33 -5.74 -63.82
CA GLY A 387 59.75 -5.45 -64.05
C GLY A 387 60.48 -6.51 -64.88
N GLU A 388 60.17 -7.80 -64.71
CA GLU A 388 60.77 -8.87 -65.53
C GLU A 388 60.25 -8.87 -66.97
N LYS A 389 58.99 -8.50 -67.22
CA LYS A 389 58.43 -8.40 -68.58
C LYS A 389 58.97 -7.24 -69.43
N ARG A 390 59.76 -6.32 -68.88
CA ARG A 390 60.37 -5.19 -69.62
C ARG A 390 61.84 -5.39 -69.98
N LYS A 391 62.42 -6.56 -69.71
CA LYS A 391 63.81 -6.89 -70.07
C LYS A 391 63.97 -7.77 -71.31
N ASP A 392 62.86 -8.23 -71.91
CA ASP A 392 62.85 -9.14 -73.05
C ASP A 392 62.30 -8.53 -74.36
N ASP A 393 62.11 -7.21 -74.45
CA ASP A 393 61.77 -6.49 -75.69
C ASP A 393 62.92 -5.62 -76.21
#